data_AF-A0A898CMT7-F1
#
_entry.id   AF-A0A898CMT7-F1
#
_cell.length_a   1.000
_cell.length_b   1.000
_cell.length_c   1.000
_cell.angle_alpha   90.00
_cell.angle_beta   90.00
_cell.angle_gamma   90.00
#
_symmetry.space_group_name_H-M   'P 1'
#
loop_
_entity.id
_entity.type
_entity.pdbx_description
1 polymer ?
#
loop_
_entity_poly.entity_id
_entity_poly.type
_entity_poly.pdbx_seq_one_letter_code
_entity_poly.pdbx_strand_id
1 'polypeptide(L)'
;MEKFNRQEQLKQLHAERKVKTEKKVDKAINDLVQKNKEINFNIVSKHSKVSKATLYKNNKIRNKIEELREQNREIFVHKNKNDGKDALISSLKRKVNSLEKEKKMLKEEISVLYSRLYEDI
;
A
#
# COMPACT_ATOMS: atom_id res chain seq x y z
N MET A 1 -57.91 2.94 12.26
CA MET A 1 -56.61 3.35 12.84
C MET A 1 -55.79 2.09 13.04
N GLU A 2 -54.85 1.80 12.14
CA GLU A 2 -53.94 0.66 12.32
C GLU A 2 -53.19 0.79 13.65
N LYS A 3 -53.12 -0.32 14.40
CA LYS A 3 -52.43 -0.36 15.70
C LYS A 3 -50.94 -0.04 15.50
N PHE A 4 -50.53 1.13 15.97
CA PHE A 4 -49.17 1.66 15.87
C PHE A 4 -48.20 0.84 16.75
N ASN A 5 -47.59 -0.22 16.20
CA ASN A 5 -46.68 -1.10 16.95
C ASN A 5 -45.25 -0.53 16.99
N ARG A 6 -45.00 0.34 17.97
CA ARG A 6 -43.70 1.01 18.18
C ARG A 6 -42.52 0.03 18.34
N GLN A 7 -42.75 -1.17 18.88
CA GLN A 7 -41.70 -2.17 19.05
C GLN A 7 -41.24 -2.75 17.70
N GLU A 8 -42.18 -3.00 16.79
CA GLU A 8 -41.86 -3.52 15.44
C GLU A 8 -41.12 -2.47 14.60
N GLN A 9 -41.53 -1.21 14.65
CA GLN A 9 -40.81 -0.12 13.98
C GLN A 9 -39.37 0.02 14.47
N LEU A 10 -39.13 -0.10 15.79
CA LEU A 10 -37.78 -0.07 16.35
C LEU A 10 -36.94 -1.24 15.84
N LYS A 11 -37.50 -2.45 15.80
CA LYS A 11 -36.81 -3.63 15.24
C LYS A 11 -36.45 -3.43 13.77
N GLN A 12 -37.38 -2.91 12.97
CA GLN A 12 -37.13 -2.60 11.55
C GLN A 12 -36.02 -1.55 11.39
N LEU A 13 -36.07 -0.45 12.15
CA LEU A 13 -35.05 0.59 12.11
C LEU A 13 -33.66 0.05 12.48
N HIS A 14 -33.58 -0.82 13.48
CA HIS A 14 -32.32 -1.47 13.86
C HIS A 14 -31.79 -2.39 12.74
N ALA A 15 -32.66 -3.16 12.10
CA ALA A 15 -32.29 -4.00 10.97
C ALA A 15 -31.76 -3.16 9.78
N GLU A 16 -32.47 -2.07 9.44
CA GLU A 16 -32.03 -1.15 8.38
C GLU A 16 -30.67 -0.51 8.69
N ARG A 17 -30.46 -0.06 9.93
CA ARG A 17 -29.18 0.52 10.35
C ARG A 17 -28.05 -0.49 10.25
N LYS A 18 -28.30 -1.76 10.57
CA LYS A 18 -27.33 -2.84 10.42
C LYS A 18 -26.94 -3.04 8.95
N VAL A 19 -27.92 -3.14 8.05
CA VAL A 19 -27.68 -3.27 6.60
C VAL A 19 -26.94 -2.05 6.04
N LYS A 20 -27.32 -0.83 6.43
CA LYS A 20 -26.62 0.40 6.02
C LYS A 20 -25.16 0.41 6.48
N THR A 21 -24.89 -0.10 7.68
CA THR A 21 -23.52 -0.19 8.23
C THR A 21 -22.69 -1.20 7.45
N GLU A 22 -23.25 -2.39 7.16
CA GLU A 22 -22.59 -3.43 6.36
C GLU A 22 -22.21 -2.89 4.97
N LYS A 23 -23.15 -2.27 4.25
CA LYS A 23 -22.89 -1.65 2.93
C LYS A 23 -21.79 -0.59 2.96
N LYS A 24 -21.73 0.23 4.01
CA LYS A 24 -20.67 1.25 4.17
C LYS A 24 -19.30 0.61 4.35
N VAL A 25 -19.23 -0.44 5.16
CA VAL A 25 -17.97 -1.15 5.40
C VAL A 25 -17.52 -1.88 4.14
N ASP A 26 -18.43 -2.54 3.44
CA ASP A 26 -18.12 -3.22 2.18
C ASP A 26 -17.60 -2.26 1.12
N LYS A 27 -18.25 -1.08 0.97
CA LYS A 27 -17.75 -0.04 0.06
C LYS A 27 -16.34 0.42 0.45
N ALA A 28 -16.09 0.66 1.73
CA ALA A 28 -14.78 1.09 2.19
C ALA A 28 -13.70 0.01 1.96
N ILE A 29 -14.03 -1.26 2.15
CA ILE A 29 -13.14 -2.38 1.86
C ILE A 29 -12.83 -2.43 0.36
N ASN A 30 -13.84 -2.37 -0.50
CA ASN A 30 -13.65 -2.41 -1.95
C ASN A 30 -12.77 -1.24 -2.44
N ASP A 31 -12.99 -0.03 -1.92
CA ASP A 31 -12.16 1.14 -2.24
C ASP A 31 -10.69 0.94 -1.79
N LEU A 32 -10.45 0.29 -0.65
CA LEU A 32 -9.09 0.00 -0.15
C LEU A 32 -8.40 -1.06 -1.00
N VAL A 33 -9.13 -2.10 -1.42
CA VAL A 33 -8.65 -3.13 -2.34
C VAL A 33 -8.25 -2.50 -3.67
N GLN A 34 -9.13 -1.70 -4.29
CA GLN A 34 -8.85 -1.04 -5.57
C GLN A 34 -7.63 -0.11 -5.51
N LYS A 35 -7.41 0.54 -4.36
CA LYS A 35 -6.27 1.44 -4.16
C LYS A 35 -4.99 0.71 -3.74
N ASN A 36 -5.00 -0.63 -3.68
CA ASN A 36 -3.91 -1.44 -3.15
C ASN A 36 -3.38 -0.86 -1.82
N LYS A 37 -4.29 -0.61 -0.87
CA LYS A 37 -3.98 -0.13 0.48
C LYS A 37 -4.08 -1.26 1.49
N GLU A 38 -3.34 -1.13 2.59
CA GLU A 38 -3.37 -2.10 3.67
C GLU A 38 -4.78 -2.21 4.25
N ILE A 39 -5.24 -3.44 4.44
CA ILE A 39 -6.54 -3.74 5.04
C ILE A 39 -6.32 -4.19 6.48
N ASN A 40 -6.74 -3.36 7.42
CA ASN A 40 -6.81 -3.71 8.84
C ASN A 40 -7.99 -2.96 9.50
N PHE A 41 -8.38 -3.37 10.71
CA PHE A 41 -9.53 -2.78 11.41
C PHE A 41 -9.40 -1.27 11.62
N ASN A 42 -8.18 -0.76 11.83
CA ASN A 42 -7.97 0.67 12.03
C ASN A 42 -8.24 1.46 10.75
N ILE A 43 -7.70 1.00 9.62
CA ILE A 43 -7.86 1.65 8.32
C ILE A 43 -9.31 1.54 7.87
N VAL A 44 -9.92 0.37 7.96
CA VAL A 44 -11.33 0.15 7.61
C VAL A 44 -12.25 1.03 8.48
N SER A 45 -12.00 1.14 9.79
CA SER A 45 -12.78 2.00 10.69
C SER A 45 -12.71 3.47 10.27
N LYS A 46 -11.51 3.98 10.00
CA LYS A 46 -11.32 5.37 9.54
C LYS A 46 -12.00 5.60 8.19
N HIS A 47 -11.86 4.68 7.25
CA HIS A 47 -12.36 4.85 5.88
C HIS A 47 -13.89 4.70 5.78
N SER A 48 -14.48 3.78 6.55
CA SER A 48 -15.93 3.56 6.60
C SER A 48 -16.67 4.51 7.56
N LYS A 49 -15.94 5.23 8.43
CA LYS A 49 -16.47 6.03 9.54
C LYS A 49 -17.33 5.20 10.51
N VAL A 50 -16.97 3.93 10.70
CA VAL A 50 -17.62 2.99 11.62
C VAL A 50 -16.66 2.66 12.76
N SER A 51 -17.15 2.64 14.00
CA SER A 51 -16.30 2.35 15.15
C SER A 51 -15.71 0.94 15.10
N LYS A 52 -14.50 0.73 15.63
CA LYS A 52 -13.90 -0.61 15.71
C LYS A 52 -14.78 -1.59 16.49
N ALA A 53 -15.43 -1.13 17.57
CA ALA A 53 -16.34 -1.95 18.35
C ALA A 53 -17.48 -2.52 17.48
N THR A 54 -18.03 -1.70 16.57
CA THR A 54 -19.05 -2.15 15.62
C THR A 54 -18.49 -3.16 14.61
N LEU A 55 -17.25 -2.97 14.13
CA LEU A 55 -16.60 -3.92 13.22
C LEU A 55 -16.36 -5.29 13.89
N TYR A 56 -15.88 -5.29 15.13
CA TYR A 56 -15.64 -6.54 15.89
C TYR A 56 -16.94 -7.24 16.27
N LYS A 57 -18.00 -6.49 16.60
CA LYS A 57 -19.30 -7.04 16.99
C LYS A 57 -20.00 -7.79 15.85
N ASN A 58 -19.74 -7.42 14.60
CA ASN A 58 -20.32 -8.10 13.45
C ASN A 58 -19.35 -9.15 12.90
N ASN A 59 -19.57 -10.43 13.25
CA ASN A 59 -18.70 -11.54 12.83
C ASN A 59 -18.49 -11.61 11.31
N LYS A 60 -19.51 -11.27 10.49
CA LYS A 60 -19.36 -11.28 9.03
C LYS A 60 -18.32 -10.26 8.56
N ILE A 61 -18.41 -9.03 9.10
CA ILE A 61 -17.46 -7.96 8.81
C ILE A 61 -16.07 -8.32 9.34
N ARG A 62 -16.02 -8.84 10.57
CA ARG A 62 -14.77 -9.23 11.23
C ARG A 62 -14.01 -10.26 10.40
N ASN A 63 -14.65 -11.37 10.05
CA ASN A 63 -14.04 -12.45 9.27
C ASN A 63 -13.55 -11.93 7.93
N LYS A 64 -14.36 -11.13 7.22
CA LYS A 64 -13.98 -10.53 5.94
C LYS A 64 -12.73 -9.64 6.05
N ILE A 65 -12.62 -8.83 7.10
CA ILE A 65 -11.43 -7.99 7.33
C ILE A 65 -10.21 -8.85 7.67
N GLU A 66 -10.38 -9.91 8.46
CA GLU A 66 -9.28 -10.82 8.84
C GLU A 66 -8.76 -11.61 7.64
N GLU A 67 -9.65 -12.18 6.82
CA GLU A 67 -9.31 -12.90 5.57
C GLU A 67 -8.55 -11.99 4.59
N LEU A 68 -9.09 -10.81 4.32
CA LEU A 68 -8.45 -9.85 3.42
C LEU A 68 -7.13 -9.34 3.96
N ARG A 69 -7.00 -9.19 5.28
CA ARG A 69 -5.74 -8.78 5.91
C ARG A 69 -4.67 -9.84 5.71
N GLU A 70 -5.02 -11.13 5.83
CA GLU A 70 -4.07 -12.21 5.64
C GLU A 70 -3.56 -12.25 4.19
N GLN A 71 -4.46 -12.12 3.22
CA GLN A 71 -4.10 -11.99 1.80
C GLN A 71 -3.22 -10.76 1.54
N ASN A 72 -3.48 -9.65 2.23
CA ASN A 72 -2.70 -8.42 2.06
C ASN A 72 -1.33 -8.44 2.75
N ARG A 73 -1.14 -9.29 3.78
CA ARG A 73 0.14 -9.34 4.51
C ARG A 73 1.28 -9.70 3.60
N GLU A 74 1.11 -10.68 2.73
CA GLU A 74 2.18 -11.10 1.81
C GLU A 74 2.59 -9.93 0.92
N ILE A 75 1.64 -9.21 0.33
CA ILE A 75 1.90 -8.08 -0.57
C ILE A 75 2.65 -6.95 0.13
N PHE A 76 2.19 -6.53 1.31
CA PHE A 76 2.77 -5.38 2.03
C PHE A 76 4.07 -5.71 2.77
N VAL A 77 4.23 -6.93 3.30
CA VAL A 77 5.49 -7.36 3.93
C VAL A 77 6.61 -7.44 2.89
N HIS A 78 6.30 -7.89 1.67
CA HIS A 78 7.29 -7.94 0.59
C HIS A 78 7.64 -6.54 0.07
N LYS A 79 6.65 -5.62 -0.02
CA LYS A 79 6.89 -4.22 -0.42
C LYS A 79 7.87 -3.51 0.53
N ASN A 80 7.62 -3.56 1.84
CA ASN A 80 8.50 -2.95 2.84
C ASN A 80 9.92 -3.55 2.86
N LYS A 81 10.08 -4.84 2.52
CA LYS A 81 11.40 -5.49 2.42
C LYS A 81 12.19 -5.07 1.18
N ASN A 82 11.53 -4.59 0.12
CA ASN A 82 12.17 -4.19 -1.13
C ASN A 82 12.56 -2.71 -1.16
N ASP A 83 11.86 -1.86 -0.41
CA ASP A 83 12.13 -0.40 -0.38
C ASP A 83 13.60 -0.07 -0.02
N GLY A 84 14.21 -0.81 0.92
CA GLY A 84 15.63 -0.65 1.27
C GLY A 84 16.60 -1.19 0.21
N LYS A 85 16.19 -2.22 -0.54
CA LYS A 85 17.00 -2.80 -1.63
C LYS A 85 17.01 -1.88 -2.84
N ASP A 86 15.89 -1.25 -3.17
CA ASP A 86 15.77 -0.33 -4.30
C ASP A 86 16.61 0.94 -4.09
N ALA A 87 16.64 1.46 -2.87
CA ALA A 87 17.54 2.57 -2.50
C ALA A 87 19.02 2.17 -2.64
N LEU A 88 19.38 0.97 -2.18
CA LEU A 88 20.74 0.44 -2.29
C LEU A 88 21.14 0.23 -3.76
N ILE A 89 20.28 -0.39 -4.58
CA ILE A 89 20.49 -0.59 -6.02
C ILE A 89 20.70 0.76 -6.72
N SER A 90 19.90 1.76 -6.39
CA SER A 90 20.02 3.11 -6.98
C SER A 90 21.33 3.80 -6.58
N SER A 91 21.80 3.60 -5.35
CA SER A 91 23.12 4.08 -4.91
C SER A 91 24.26 3.38 -5.66
N LEU A 92 24.20 2.05 -5.76
CA LEU A 92 25.21 1.25 -6.46
C LEU A 92 25.29 1.62 -7.96
N LYS A 93 24.14 1.75 -8.64
CA LYS A 93 24.10 2.20 -10.04
C LYS A 93 24.76 3.57 -10.24
N ARG A 94 24.53 4.52 -9.32
CA ARG A 94 25.20 5.83 -9.35
C ARG A 94 26.71 5.70 -9.21
N LYS A 95 27.19 4.84 -8.30
CA LYS A 95 28.62 4.61 -8.13
C LYS A 95 29.26 3.95 -9.35
N VAL A 96 28.61 2.95 -9.94
CA VAL A 96 29.08 2.30 -11.18
C VAL A 96 29.20 3.33 -12.30
N ASN A 97 28.15 4.14 -12.56
CA ASN A 97 28.20 5.17 -13.59
C ASN A 97 29.32 6.21 -13.36
N SER A 98 29.57 6.59 -12.11
CA SER A 98 30.68 7.50 -11.77
C SER A 98 32.03 6.88 -12.13
N LEU A 99 32.23 5.62 -11.75
CA LEU A 99 33.48 4.89 -12.02
C LEU A 99 33.68 4.65 -13.51
N GLU A 100 32.62 4.37 -14.26
CA GLU A 100 32.69 4.20 -15.72
C GLU A 100 33.07 5.50 -16.43
N LYS A 101 32.53 6.64 -15.98
CA LYS A 101 32.92 7.96 -16.49
C LYS A 101 34.37 8.29 -16.19
N GLU A 102 34.81 8.08 -14.95
CA GLU A 102 36.20 8.31 -14.54
C GLU A 102 37.16 7.44 -15.34
N LYS A 103 36.85 6.15 -15.50
CA LYS A 103 37.62 5.22 -16.34
C LYS A 103 37.71 5.70 -17.79
N LYS A 104 36.63 6.26 -18.34
CA LYS A 104 36.61 6.80 -19.70
C LYS A 104 37.53 8.03 -19.82
N MET A 105 37.41 8.98 -18.90
CA MET A 105 38.24 10.18 -18.86
C MET A 105 39.73 9.84 -18.76
N LEU A 106 40.11 8.93 -17.86
CA LEU A 106 41.50 8.50 -17.70
C LEU A 106 42.05 7.84 -18.97
N LYS A 107 41.23 7.07 -19.69
CA LYS A 107 41.63 6.49 -20.98
C LYS A 107 41.85 7.55 -22.06
N GLU A 108 41.02 8.58 -22.09
CA GLU A 108 41.15 9.70 -23.03
C GLU A 108 42.42 10.51 -22.72
N GLU A 109 42.68 10.81 -21.44
CA GLU A 109 43.92 11.48 -21.01
C GLU A 109 45.17 10.70 -21.40
N ILE A 110 45.19 9.38 -21.15
CA ILE A 110 46.28 8.49 -21.57
C ILE A 110 46.48 8.57 -23.09
N SER A 111 45.40 8.51 -23.88
CA SER A 111 45.48 8.59 -25.34
C SER A 111 46.11 9.91 -25.81
N VAL A 112 45.70 11.04 -25.24
CA VAL A 112 46.24 12.36 -25.59
C VAL A 112 47.73 12.46 -25.22
N LEU A 113 48.13 11.94 -24.07
CA LEU A 113 49.53 11.93 -23.64
C LEU A 113 50.41 11.09 -24.58
N TYR A 114 49.92 9.92 -25.02
CA TYR A 114 50.63 9.10 -26.00
C TYR A 114 50.77 9.83 -27.35
N SER A 115 49.71 10.45 -27.86
CA SER A 115 49.79 11.22 -29.12
C SER A 115 50.84 12.32 -29.04
N ARG A 116 50.87 13.10 -27.95
CA ARG A 116 51.90 14.15 -27.75
C ARG A 116 53.32 13.59 -27.74
N LEU A 117 53.54 12.46 -27.05
CA LEU A 117 54.86 11.83 -27.00
C LEU A 117 55.37 11.42 -28.39
N TYR A 118 54.47 11.00 -29.28
CA TYR A 118 54.82 10.65 -30.66
C TYR A 118 54.94 11.86 -31.60
N GLU A 119 54.34 13.01 -31.26
CA GLU A 119 54.52 14.27 -32.01
C GLU A 119 55.86 14.95 -31.69
N ASP A 120 56.44 14.70 -30.51
CA ASP A 120 57.71 15.26 -30.05
C ASP A 120 58.96 14.45 -30.49
N ILE A 121 58.79 13.42 -31.35
CA ILE A 121 59.86 12.59 -31.96
C ILE A 121 59.98 12.91 -33.45
#